data_AF-A0A3D3XK25-F1
#
_entry.id   AF-A0A3D3XK25-F1
#
_cell.length_a   1.000
_cell.length_b   1.000
_cell.length_c   1.000
_cell.angle_alpha   90.00
_cell.angle_beta   90.00
_cell.angle_gamma   90.00
#
_symmetry.space_group_name_H-M   'P 1'
#
loop_
_entity.id
_entity.type
_entity.pdbx_description
1 polymer ?
#
loop_
_entity_poly.entity_id
_entity_poly.type
_entity_poly.pdbx_seq_one_letter_code
_entity_poly.pdbx_strand_id
1 'polypeptide(L)'
;PKGNLHDIPDEAFDVVEKKLKDSGVGVYCFGSTIANWGKKIDDPFDLSEVERCIPRMKRLGSKYVRIMSYAVREGEDQMEEERFRRLREITNRFLDAGLQPVHENCMNY
;
A
#
# COMPACT_ATOMS: atom_id res chain seq x y z
N PRO A 1 -1.25 -13.89 13.39
CA PRO A 1 -0.22 -14.01 12.32
C PRO A 1 0.52 -12.68 12.12
N LYS A 2 1.80 -12.74 11.73
CA LYS A 2 2.61 -11.56 11.44
C LYS A 2 2.41 -11.15 9.98
N GLY A 3 2.11 -9.88 9.73
CA GLY A 3 1.91 -9.32 8.39
C GLY A 3 1.73 -7.81 8.43
N ASN A 4 1.68 -7.16 7.26
CA ASN A 4 1.28 -5.76 7.17
C ASN A 4 -0.17 -5.60 7.65
N LEU A 5 -0.54 -4.45 8.20
CA LEU A 5 -1.88 -4.17 8.71
C LEU A 5 -2.99 -4.44 7.66
N HIS A 6 -2.72 -4.19 6.38
CA HIS A 6 -3.67 -4.48 5.31
C HIS A 6 -3.64 -5.93 4.77
N ASP A 7 -2.72 -6.77 5.25
CA ASP A 7 -2.54 -8.16 4.79
C ASP A 7 -2.72 -9.22 5.89
N ILE A 8 -2.83 -8.83 7.17
CA ILE A 8 -3.26 -9.78 8.22
C ILE A 8 -4.67 -10.31 7.93
N PRO A 9 -5.05 -11.52 8.38
CA PRO A 9 -6.42 -12.02 8.21
C PRO A 9 -7.48 -11.08 8.79
N ASP A 10 -8.71 -11.16 8.26
CA ASP A 10 -9.79 -10.25 8.64
C ASP A 10 -10.11 -10.31 10.13
N GLU A 11 -10.15 -11.50 10.74
CA GLU A 11 -10.41 -11.64 12.17
C GLU A 11 -9.30 -11.00 13.02
N ALA A 12 -8.05 -11.06 12.54
CA ALA A 12 -6.94 -10.39 13.20
C ALA A 12 -7.03 -8.86 13.06
N PHE A 13 -7.48 -8.38 11.89
CA PHE A 13 -7.71 -6.95 11.67
C PHE A 13 -8.85 -6.42 12.55
N ASP A 14 -9.95 -7.16 12.68
CA ASP A 14 -11.09 -6.79 13.52
C ASP A 14 -10.67 -6.60 14.99
N VAL A 15 -9.77 -7.47 15.49
CA VAL A 15 -9.19 -7.33 16.84
C VAL A 15 -8.34 -6.06 16.96
N VAL A 16 -7.52 -5.74 15.94
CA VAL A 16 -6.70 -4.52 15.93
C VAL A 16 -7.58 -3.27 15.89
N GLU A 17 -8.59 -3.24 15.01
CA GLU A 17 -9.53 -2.13 14.88
C GLU A 17 -10.25 -1.86 16.20
N LYS A 18 -10.80 -2.91 16.84
CA LYS A 18 -11.48 -2.79 18.12
C LYS A 18 -10.54 -2.19 19.18
N LYS A 19 -9.31 -2.68 19.30
CA LYS A 19 -8.36 -2.19 20.29
C LYS A 19 -7.98 -0.73 20.09
N LEU A 20 -7.75 -0.30 18.84
CA LEU A 20 -7.43 1.09 18.51
C LEU A 20 -8.60 2.03 18.83
N LYS A 21 -9.83 1.61 18.50
CA LYS A 21 -11.06 2.36 18.81
C LYS A 21 -11.29 2.46 20.32
N ASP A 22 -11.17 1.34 21.04
CA ASP A 22 -11.35 1.30 22.50
C ASP A 22 -10.31 2.18 23.22
N SER A 23 -9.09 2.31 22.68
CA SER A 23 -8.04 3.14 23.26
C SER A 23 -8.07 4.61 22.81
N GLY A 24 -8.94 4.98 21.86
CA GLY A 24 -8.97 6.33 21.26
C GLY A 24 -7.74 6.66 20.42
N VAL A 25 -6.95 5.68 19.99
CA VAL A 25 -5.74 5.90 19.19
C VAL A 25 -6.13 5.90 17.71
N GLY A 26 -5.85 7.01 17.03
CA GLY A 26 -6.07 7.15 15.59
C GLY A 26 -4.91 6.63 14.75
N VAL A 27 -5.21 6.15 13.54
CA VAL A 27 -4.20 5.75 12.54
C VAL A 27 -4.08 6.83 11.48
N TYR A 28 -3.00 7.62 11.54
CA TYR A 28 -2.78 8.72 10.61
C TYR A 28 -2.44 8.25 9.18
N CYS A 29 -1.55 7.26 9.05
CA CYS A 29 -1.06 6.78 7.76
C CYS A 29 -0.78 5.27 7.79
N PHE A 30 -1.10 4.58 6.69
CA PHE A 30 -0.73 3.18 6.49
C PHE A 30 0.67 3.07 5.87
N GLY A 31 1.60 2.41 6.56
CA GLY A 31 2.90 2.03 6.02
C GLY A 31 2.79 0.77 5.14
N SER A 32 2.21 0.88 3.95
CA SER A 32 1.92 -0.28 3.09
C SER A 32 3.18 -0.92 2.50
N THR A 33 3.05 -2.15 2.00
CA THR A 33 4.05 -2.86 1.18
C THR A 33 3.80 -2.70 -0.33
N ILE A 34 2.81 -1.90 -0.70
CA ILE A 34 2.40 -1.72 -2.10
C ILE A 34 3.56 -1.12 -2.89
N ALA A 35 3.94 -1.83 -3.95
CA ALA A 35 5.09 -1.49 -4.79
C ALA A 35 6.40 -1.26 -4.01
N ASN A 36 6.60 -1.93 -2.86
CA ASN A 36 7.81 -1.74 -2.08
C ASN A 36 9.07 -2.35 -2.75
N TRP A 37 10.24 -2.15 -2.13
CA TRP A 37 11.52 -2.71 -2.56
C TRP A 37 11.57 -4.26 -2.58
N GLY A 38 10.58 -4.95 -2.03
CA GLY A 38 10.42 -6.40 -2.12
C GLY A 38 9.60 -6.86 -3.33
N LYS A 39 9.01 -5.93 -4.10
CA LYS A 39 8.20 -6.22 -5.29
C LYS A 39 8.99 -5.95 -6.56
N LYS A 40 9.04 -6.90 -7.49
CA LYS A 40 9.71 -6.70 -8.79
C LYS A 40 8.73 -6.16 -9.81
N ILE A 41 9.20 -5.27 -10.67
CA ILE A 41 8.39 -4.74 -11.77
C ILE A 41 8.09 -5.81 -12.83
N ASP A 42 8.94 -6.83 -12.93
CA ASP A 42 8.78 -7.98 -13.82
C ASP A 42 7.67 -8.97 -13.34
N ASP A 43 7.28 -8.91 -12.06
CA ASP A 43 6.19 -9.75 -11.54
C ASP A 43 4.84 -9.34 -12.17
N PRO A 44 3.86 -10.26 -12.25
CA PRO A 44 2.51 -9.94 -12.70
C PRO A 44 1.93 -8.74 -11.95
N PHE A 45 1.22 -7.88 -12.67
CA PHE A 45 0.58 -6.72 -12.05
C PHE A 45 -0.69 -7.14 -11.28
N ASP A 46 -0.57 -7.20 -9.96
CA ASP A 46 -1.65 -7.54 -9.03
C ASP A 46 -2.08 -6.32 -8.20
N LEU A 47 -3.38 -6.04 -8.16
CA LEU A 47 -4.00 -4.96 -7.39
C LEU A 47 -4.66 -5.44 -6.08
N SER A 48 -4.60 -6.73 -5.77
CA SER A 48 -5.28 -7.31 -4.61
C SER A 48 -4.86 -6.67 -3.28
N GLU A 49 -3.59 -6.25 -3.14
CA GLU A 49 -3.13 -5.49 -1.96
C GLU A 49 -3.83 -4.13 -1.82
N VAL A 50 -4.02 -3.41 -2.94
CA VAL A 50 -4.73 -2.13 -2.96
C VAL A 50 -6.19 -2.33 -2.58
N GLU A 51 -6.84 -3.36 -3.15
CA GLU A 51 -8.23 -3.71 -2.90
C GLU A 51 -8.49 -4.09 -1.42
N ARG A 52 -7.55 -4.77 -0.76
CA ARG A 52 -7.62 -5.05 0.68
C ARG A 52 -7.31 -3.82 1.54
N CYS A 53 -6.40 -2.95 1.10
CA CYS A 53 -5.96 -1.79 1.87
C CYS A 53 -7.06 -0.73 2.02
N ILE A 54 -7.73 -0.37 0.93
CA ILE A 54 -8.75 0.70 0.89
C ILE A 54 -9.86 0.54 1.96
N PRO A 55 -10.57 -0.61 2.07
CA PRO A 55 -11.64 -0.75 3.07
C PRO A 55 -11.09 -0.68 4.50
N ARG A 56 -9.89 -1.20 4.76
CA ARG A 56 -9.25 -1.16 6.07
C ARG A 56 -8.84 0.25 6.49
N MET A 57 -8.35 1.06 5.56
CA MET A 57 -8.09 2.48 5.80
C MET A 57 -9.37 3.23 6.19
N LYS A 58 -10.47 2.99 5.45
CA LYS A 58 -11.77 3.61 5.74
C LYS A 58 -12.30 3.22 7.13
N ARG A 59 -12.18 1.95 7.51
CA ARG A 59 -12.57 1.42 8.83
C ARG A 59 -11.81 2.08 10.00
N LEU A 60 -10.51 2.37 9.79
CA LEU A 60 -9.64 3.03 10.77
C LEU A 60 -9.63 4.56 10.66
N GLY A 61 -10.37 5.15 9.72
CA GLY A 61 -10.40 6.61 9.50
C GLY A 61 -9.07 7.19 9.00
N SER A 62 -8.21 6.38 8.39
CA SER A 62 -6.90 6.82 7.90
C SER A 62 -7.00 7.49 6.53
N LYS A 63 -6.33 8.64 6.35
CA LYS A 63 -6.36 9.41 5.11
C LYS A 63 -5.19 9.08 4.17
N TYR A 64 -4.04 8.74 4.71
CA TYR A 64 -2.80 8.61 3.96
C TYR A 64 -2.34 7.15 3.88
N VAL A 65 -1.79 6.77 2.74
CA VAL A 65 -1.12 5.48 2.55
C VAL A 65 0.18 5.68 1.84
N ARG A 66 1.24 5.14 2.41
CA ARG A 66 2.56 5.17 1.81
C ARG A 66 2.70 4.06 0.79
N ILE A 67 3.11 4.40 -0.44
CA ILE A 67 3.51 3.48 -1.50
C ILE A 67 4.96 3.75 -1.91
N MET A 68 5.60 2.84 -2.65
CA MET A 68 6.93 3.07 -3.26
C MET A 68 6.84 2.82 -4.78
N SER A 69 7.97 2.54 -5.45
CA SER A 69 8.06 2.42 -6.92
C SER A 69 8.76 1.15 -7.44
N TYR A 70 8.53 0.02 -6.76
CA TYR A 70 9.12 -1.31 -7.00
C TYR A 70 10.65 -1.35 -6.81
N ALA A 71 11.21 -2.55 -6.64
CA ALA A 71 12.65 -2.77 -6.59
C ALA A 71 13.36 -2.29 -7.86
N VAL A 72 14.61 -1.84 -7.73
CA VAL A 72 15.51 -1.60 -8.87
C VAL A 72 15.78 -2.94 -9.57
N ARG A 73 15.70 -2.96 -10.89
CA ARG A 73 16.04 -4.13 -11.72
C ARG A 73 17.54 -4.26 -11.85
N GLU A 74 18.00 -5.48 -12.13
CA GLU A 74 19.35 -5.67 -12.64
C GLU A 74 19.43 -5.15 -14.08
N GLY A 75 20.49 -4.39 -14.40
CA GLY A 75 20.70 -3.81 -15.73
C GLY A 75 20.19 -2.36 -15.88
N GLU A 76 20.39 -1.80 -17.08
CA GLU A 76 20.11 -0.39 -17.37
C GLU A 76 18.62 -0.11 -17.61
N ASP A 77 17.91 -1.04 -18.26
CA ASP A 77 16.47 -0.90 -18.47
C ASP A 77 15.75 -1.10 -17.13
N GLN A 78 15.13 -0.03 -16.62
CA GLN A 78 14.35 -0.05 -15.40
C GLN A 78 12.84 -0.20 -15.64
N MET A 79 12.40 -0.41 -16.89
CA MET A 79 10.99 -0.46 -17.28
C MET A 79 10.20 0.79 -16.85
N GLU A 80 10.76 1.97 -17.12
CA GLU A 80 10.21 3.26 -16.69
C GLU A 80 8.73 3.45 -17.04
N GLU A 81 8.35 3.19 -18.30
CA GLU A 81 6.97 3.34 -18.75
C GLU A 81 6.00 2.45 -17.97
N GLU A 82 6.40 1.21 -17.68
CA GLU A 82 5.59 0.24 -16.95
C GLU A 82 5.46 0.62 -15.46
N ARG A 83 6.54 1.11 -14.84
CA ARG A 83 6.49 1.65 -13.47
C ARG A 83 5.49 2.80 -13.39
N PHE A 84 5.56 3.76 -14.31
CA PHE A 84 4.62 4.87 -14.33
C PHE A 84 3.19 4.45 -14.64
N ARG A 85 2.98 3.46 -15.51
CA ARG A 85 1.64 2.92 -15.79
C ARG A 85 1.04 2.29 -14.52
N ARG A 86 1.78 1.41 -13.84
CA ARG A 86 1.32 0.75 -12.61
C ARG A 86 1.11 1.72 -11.46
N LEU A 87 2.01 2.68 -11.26
CA LEU A 87 1.88 3.68 -10.20
C LEU A 87 0.69 4.62 -10.43
N ARG A 88 0.40 4.99 -11.69
CA ARG A 88 -0.83 5.73 -12.02
C ARG A 88 -2.07 4.94 -11.63
N GLU A 89 -2.14 3.66 -11.96
CA GLU A 89 -3.29 2.82 -11.61
C GLU A 89 -3.47 2.66 -10.10
N ILE A 90 -2.39 2.35 -9.38
CA ILE A 90 -2.40 2.28 -7.90
C ILE A 90 -2.84 3.60 -7.30
N THR A 91 -2.30 4.72 -7.79
CA THR A 91 -2.62 6.07 -7.30
C THR A 91 -4.09 6.39 -7.52
N ASN A 92 -4.60 6.15 -8.73
CA ASN A 92 -5.99 6.41 -9.09
C ASN A 92 -6.95 5.63 -8.19
N ARG A 93 -6.69 4.34 -7.91
CA ARG A 93 -7.52 3.53 -7.00
C ARG A 93 -7.69 4.15 -5.62
N PHE A 94 -6.62 4.72 -5.06
CA PHE A 94 -6.71 5.42 -3.77
C PHE A 94 -7.42 6.76 -3.89
N LEU A 95 -7.11 7.57 -4.92
CA LEU A 95 -7.73 8.86 -5.14
C LEU A 95 -9.25 8.74 -5.37
N ASP A 96 -9.68 7.78 -6.18
CA ASP A 96 -11.09 7.46 -6.44
C ASP A 96 -11.82 7.05 -5.14
N ALA A 97 -11.11 6.41 -4.21
CA ALA A 97 -11.63 6.06 -2.90
C ALA A 97 -11.61 7.22 -1.88
N GLY A 98 -11.14 8.42 -2.28
CA GLY A 98 -10.98 9.59 -1.43
C GLY A 98 -9.80 9.50 -0.47
N LEU A 99 -8.78 8.68 -0.78
CA LEU A 99 -7.58 8.45 0.02
C LEU A 99 -6.36 9.06 -0.67
N GLN A 100 -5.34 9.45 0.10
CA GLN A 100 -4.14 10.08 -0.44
C GLN A 100 -2.96 9.09 -0.41
N PRO A 101 -2.54 8.55 -1.57
CA PRO A 101 -1.26 7.86 -1.65
C PRO A 101 -0.12 8.89 -1.52
N VAL A 102 0.90 8.55 -0.75
CA VAL A 102 2.15 9.32 -0.63
C VAL A 102 3.31 8.42 -1.04
N HIS A 103 4.20 8.95 -1.86
CA HIS A 103 5.33 8.18 -2.37
C HIS A 103 6.52 8.30 -1.41
N GLU A 104 7.03 7.16 -0.95
CA GLU A 104 8.29 7.08 -0.23
C GLU A 104 9.41 6.69 -1.20
N ASN A 105 10.47 7.48 -1.21
CA ASN A 105 11.70 7.19 -1.91
C ASN A 105 12.63 6.40 -0.98
N CYS A 106 12.84 5.11 -1.27
CA CYS A 106 13.76 4.22 -0.60
C CYS A 106 14.32 3.22 -1.61
N MET A 107 15.63 3.32 -1.91
CA MET A 107 16.36 2.49 -2.87
C MET A 107 15.80 2.59 -4.30
N ASN A 108 15.77 3.80 -4.87
CA ASN A 108 15.16 4.08 -6.15
C ASN A 108 16.19 4.21 -7.29
N TYR A 109 15.72 3.88 -8.50
CA TYR A 109 16.12 4.54 -9.75
C TYR A 109 15.50 5.93 -9.82
#